data_AF-A0A2P8DZE4-F1
#
_entry.id   AF-A0A2P8DZE4-F1
#
_cell.length_a   1.000
_cell.length_b   1.000
_cell.length_c   1.000
_cell.angle_alpha   90.00
_cell.angle_beta   90.00
_cell.angle_gamma   90.00
#
_symmetry.space_group_name_H-M   'P 1'
#
loop_
_entity.id
_entity.type
_entity.pdbx_description
1 polymer ?
#
loop_
_entity_poly.entity_id
_entity_poly.type
_entity_poly.pdbx_seq_one_letter_code
_entity_poly.pdbx_strand_id
1 'polypeptide(L)'
;MSRTKLQNRKLKAALILTFLILMIFGKNVLERKNFNELGDSFISFYEDRLVVESYIFSISEKLFRIKLLVNHCEFESDYSHVIDEIIAYEEQILKLVSDFESTKLTTKEAGFLNDFKNIIQNNLRIAEYAQLYSEEEGVNKVNVQEYNKYIERAIGDLDKLSQIQLEEGKILAMNSDKVVNKSKIWSQFEVAALVILLVIIYLLIYTSRTIKEGIVD
;
A
#
# COMPACT_ATOMS: atom_id res chain seq x y z
N MET A 1 53.62 -5.08 41.82
CA MET A 1 52.40 -4.24 41.70
C MET A 1 52.04 -3.84 40.25
N SER A 2 52.88 -4.09 39.22
CA SER A 2 52.58 -3.69 37.83
C SER A 2 51.72 -4.68 37.01
N ARG A 3 51.79 -6.01 37.29
CA ARG A 3 51.02 -7.04 36.56
C ARG A 3 49.49 -6.89 36.70
N THR A 4 49.00 -6.54 37.89
CA THR A 4 47.56 -6.33 38.15
C THR A 4 47.00 -5.11 37.42
N LYS A 5 47.78 -4.01 37.32
CA LYS A 5 47.40 -2.83 36.52
C LYS A 5 47.27 -3.16 35.02
N LEU A 6 48.18 -3.99 34.49
CA LEU A 6 48.15 -4.39 33.09
C LEU A 6 46.97 -5.33 32.78
N GLN A 7 46.67 -6.28 33.66
CA GLN A 7 45.50 -7.17 33.54
C GLN A 7 44.18 -6.39 33.57
N ASN A 8 44.05 -5.40 34.48
CA ASN A 8 42.86 -4.55 34.55
C ASN A 8 42.65 -3.70 33.29
N ARG A 9 43.73 -3.26 32.62
CA ARG A 9 43.64 -2.54 31.33
C ARG A 9 43.15 -3.45 30.20
N LYS A 10 43.66 -4.68 30.11
CA LYS A 10 43.22 -5.67 29.11
C LYS A 10 41.75 -6.04 29.28
N LEU A 11 41.30 -6.23 30.53
CA LEU A 11 39.91 -6.53 30.84
C LEU A 11 38.98 -5.37 30.49
N LYS A 12 39.35 -4.12 30.83
CA LYS A 12 38.59 -2.92 30.43
C LYS A 12 38.46 -2.80 28.91
N ALA A 13 39.54 -3.05 28.16
CA ALA A 13 39.51 -3.02 26.71
C ALA A 13 38.58 -4.10 26.14
N ALA A 14 38.65 -5.34 26.65
CA ALA A 14 37.78 -6.44 26.25
C ALA A 14 36.29 -6.12 26.51
N LEU A 15 35.97 -5.51 27.65
CA LEU A 15 34.59 -5.08 27.96
C LEU A 15 34.08 -4.02 26.99
N ILE A 16 34.90 -3.00 26.67
CA ILE A 16 34.53 -1.95 25.72
C ILE A 16 34.27 -2.54 24.31
N LEU A 17 35.16 -3.42 23.85
CA LEU A 17 35.01 -4.12 22.57
C LEU A 17 33.75 -4.98 22.53
N THR A 18 33.50 -5.75 23.59
CA THR A 18 32.30 -6.59 23.71
C THR A 18 31.03 -5.73 23.67
N PHE A 19 31.02 -4.62 24.39
CA PHE A 19 29.90 -3.68 24.37
C PHE A 19 29.65 -3.07 22.98
N LEU A 20 30.71 -2.65 22.28
CA LEU A 20 30.59 -2.13 20.92
C LEU A 20 30.01 -3.18 19.94
N ILE A 21 30.46 -4.43 20.04
CA ILE A 21 29.94 -5.52 19.20
C ILE A 21 28.46 -5.77 19.50
N LEU A 22 28.08 -5.81 20.79
CA LEU A 22 26.67 -5.98 21.18
C LEU A 22 25.80 -4.82 20.68
N MET A 23 26.31 -3.59 20.71
CA MET A 23 25.62 -2.42 20.18
C MET A 23 25.38 -2.53 18.67
N ILE A 24 26.39 -2.92 17.90
CA ILE A 24 26.30 -3.17 16.46
C ILE A 24 25.30 -4.29 16.17
N PHE A 25 25.39 -5.40 16.91
CA PHE A 25 24.46 -6.52 16.77
C PHE A 25 23.00 -6.11 17.06
N GLY A 26 22.76 -5.38 18.15
CA GLY A 26 21.44 -4.85 18.48
C GLY A 26 20.88 -3.93 17.40
N LYS A 27 21.73 -3.08 16.80
CA LYS A 27 21.37 -2.23 15.67
C LYS A 27 20.99 -3.06 14.44
N ASN A 28 21.74 -4.12 14.12
CA ASN A 28 21.42 -5.03 13.02
C ASN A 28 20.04 -5.70 13.19
N VAL A 29 19.71 -6.11 14.42
CA VAL A 29 18.37 -6.64 14.74
C VAL A 29 17.27 -5.60 14.50
N LEU A 30 17.50 -4.34 14.89
CA LEU A 30 16.55 -3.26 14.66
C LEU A 30 16.37 -2.94 13.17
N GLU A 31 17.44 -2.95 12.38
CA GLU A 31 17.36 -2.77 10.93
C GLU A 31 16.55 -3.87 10.24
N ARG A 32 16.68 -5.12 10.71
CA ARG A 32 15.88 -6.22 10.17
C ARG A 32 14.38 -5.97 10.37
N LYS A 33 13.99 -5.39 11.51
CA LYS A 33 12.60 -5.00 11.76
C LYS A 33 12.15 -3.90 10.79
N ASN A 34 12.96 -2.85 10.61
CA ASN A 34 12.65 -1.76 9.67
C ASN A 34 12.52 -2.28 8.24
N PHE A 35 13.33 -3.26 7.83
CA PHE A 35 13.24 -3.88 6.51
C PHE A 35 11.93 -4.66 6.31
N ASN A 36 11.47 -5.38 7.34
CA ASN A 36 10.18 -6.05 7.31
C ASN A 36 9.02 -5.04 7.23
N GLU A 37 9.06 -3.96 8.01
CA GLU A 37 8.06 -2.88 7.94
C GLU A 37 7.99 -2.24 6.53
N LEU A 38 9.13 -2.13 5.85
CA LEU A 38 9.19 -1.72 4.44
C LEU A 38 8.52 -2.73 3.51
N GLY A 39 8.81 -4.02 3.72
CA GLY A 39 8.21 -5.11 2.94
C GLY A 39 6.68 -5.14 3.08
N ASP A 40 6.18 -5.02 4.30
CA ASP A 40 4.74 -4.97 4.60
C ASP A 40 4.09 -3.73 3.95
N SER A 41 4.78 -2.58 3.98
CA SER A 41 4.33 -1.36 3.32
C SER A 41 4.24 -1.52 1.80
N PHE A 42 5.18 -2.25 1.19
CA PHE A 42 5.16 -2.54 -0.24
C PHE A 42 4.04 -3.50 -0.63
N ILE A 43 3.81 -4.56 0.16
CA ILE A 43 2.69 -5.49 -0.05
C ILE A 43 1.36 -4.73 0.04
N SER A 44 1.15 -3.92 1.09
CA SER A 44 -0.07 -3.12 1.23
C SER A 44 -0.23 -2.09 0.11
N PHE A 45 0.85 -1.46 -0.35
CA PHE A 45 0.79 -0.57 -1.51
C PHE A 45 0.35 -1.30 -2.79
N TYR A 46 0.82 -2.53 -3.01
CA TYR A 46 0.41 -3.32 -4.17
C TYR A 46 -1.03 -3.84 -4.03
N GLU A 47 -1.31 -4.61 -2.98
CA GLU A 47 -2.59 -5.31 -2.80
C GLU A 47 -3.74 -4.36 -2.43
N ASP A 48 -3.51 -3.40 -1.53
CA ASP A 48 -4.60 -2.54 -1.02
C ASP A 48 -4.75 -1.22 -1.79
N ARG A 49 -3.72 -0.76 -2.52
CA ARG A 49 -3.79 0.52 -3.26
C ARG A 49 -3.82 0.33 -4.76
N LEU A 50 -2.84 -0.37 -5.33
CA LEU A 50 -2.75 -0.51 -6.79
C LEU A 50 -3.81 -1.46 -7.37
N VAL A 51 -4.01 -2.62 -6.77
CA VAL A 51 -5.04 -3.58 -7.21
C VAL A 51 -6.44 -3.01 -7.01
N VAL A 52 -6.67 -2.30 -5.90
CA VAL A 52 -7.95 -1.61 -5.65
C VAL A 52 -8.23 -0.52 -6.68
N GLU A 53 -7.24 0.29 -7.05
CA GLU A 53 -7.37 1.26 -8.14
C GLU A 53 -7.74 0.59 -9.48
N SER A 54 -7.18 -0.58 -9.75
CA SER A 54 -7.59 -1.40 -10.91
C SER A 54 -9.07 -1.80 -10.85
N TYR A 55 -9.61 -2.12 -9.66
CA TYR A 55 -11.05 -2.37 -9.49
C TYR A 55 -11.87 -1.11 -9.75
N ILE A 56 -11.51 0.02 -9.15
CA ILE A 56 -12.20 1.31 -9.34
C ILE A 56 -12.25 1.68 -10.83
N PHE A 57 -11.12 1.55 -11.52
CA PHE A 57 -11.04 1.79 -12.96
C PHE A 57 -11.94 0.83 -13.76
N SER A 58 -11.86 -0.47 -13.47
CA SER A 58 -12.64 -1.50 -14.17
C SER A 58 -14.15 -1.36 -13.96
N ILE A 59 -14.57 -0.90 -12.78
CA ILE A 59 -15.96 -0.57 -12.46
C ILE A 59 -16.38 0.68 -13.23
N SER A 60 -15.55 1.73 -13.22
CA SER A 60 -15.82 2.98 -13.94
C SER A 60 -16.02 2.76 -15.43
N GLU A 61 -15.20 1.90 -16.04
CA GLU A 61 -15.34 1.52 -17.46
C GLU A 61 -16.71 0.85 -17.72
N LYS A 62 -17.13 -0.07 -16.85
CA LYS A 62 -18.41 -0.78 -16.99
C LYS A 62 -19.60 0.14 -16.80
N LEU A 63 -19.55 1.04 -15.82
CA LEU A 63 -20.58 2.07 -15.66
C LEU A 63 -20.67 2.99 -16.88
N PHE A 64 -19.54 3.33 -17.49
CA PHE A 64 -19.54 4.09 -18.73
C PHE A 64 -20.15 3.32 -19.89
N ARG A 65 -19.87 2.02 -20.03
CA ARG A 65 -20.50 1.15 -21.04
C ARG A 65 -22.01 1.04 -20.83
N ILE A 66 -22.46 0.85 -19.59
CA ILE A 66 -23.90 0.89 -19.24
C ILE A 66 -24.50 2.24 -19.65
N LYS A 67 -23.83 3.36 -19.33
CA LYS A 67 -24.29 4.69 -19.73
C LYS A 67 -24.40 4.84 -21.25
N LEU A 68 -23.46 4.29 -22.02
CA LEU A 68 -23.54 4.31 -23.48
C LEU A 68 -24.74 3.52 -23.98
N LEU A 69 -24.93 2.29 -23.47
CA LEU A 69 -26.06 1.43 -23.84
C LEU A 69 -27.40 2.11 -23.53
N VAL A 70 -27.57 2.62 -22.31
CA VAL A 70 -28.79 3.33 -21.87
C VAL A 70 -29.10 4.57 -22.71
N ASN A 71 -28.08 5.28 -23.20
CA ASN A 71 -28.28 6.47 -24.05
C ASN A 71 -28.45 6.14 -25.54
N HIS A 72 -27.88 5.03 -26.02
CA HIS A 72 -28.08 4.55 -27.40
C HIS A 72 -29.47 3.93 -27.61
N CYS A 73 -30.21 3.66 -26.54
CA CYS A 73 -31.60 3.22 -26.56
C CYS A 73 -32.51 4.11 -27.44
N GLU A 74 -32.19 5.38 -27.67
CA GLU A 74 -33.01 6.26 -28.53
C GLU A 74 -33.06 5.82 -30.01
N PHE A 75 -32.17 4.94 -30.48
CA PHE A 75 -32.00 4.66 -31.92
C PHE A 75 -32.11 3.17 -32.32
N GLU A 76 -32.13 2.22 -31.38
CA GLU A 76 -32.05 0.79 -31.68
C GLU A 76 -33.41 0.09 -31.54
N SER A 77 -33.76 -0.74 -32.52
CA SER A 77 -35.08 -1.40 -32.60
C SER A 77 -35.16 -2.73 -31.85
N ASP A 78 -34.04 -3.34 -31.49
CA ASP A 78 -33.99 -4.57 -30.69
C ASP A 78 -33.37 -4.31 -29.32
N TYR A 79 -34.25 -4.14 -28.33
CA TYR A 79 -33.87 -3.74 -26.98
C TYR A 79 -33.44 -4.92 -26.09
N SER A 80 -33.77 -6.15 -26.49
CA SER A 80 -33.57 -7.34 -25.65
C SER A 80 -32.07 -7.62 -25.43
N HIS A 81 -31.28 -7.46 -26.49
CA HIS A 81 -29.82 -7.64 -26.43
C HIS A 81 -29.12 -6.58 -25.56
N VAL A 82 -29.65 -5.37 -25.50
CA VAL A 82 -29.12 -4.27 -24.68
C VAL A 82 -29.28 -4.57 -23.19
N ILE A 83 -30.44 -5.12 -22.79
CA ILE A 83 -30.71 -5.51 -21.40
C ILE A 83 -29.72 -6.58 -20.94
N ASP A 84 -29.52 -7.63 -21.74
CA ASP A 84 -28.62 -8.74 -21.39
C ASP A 84 -27.17 -8.26 -21.18
N GLU A 85 -26.69 -7.34 -22.02
CA GLU A 85 -25.34 -6.78 -21.89
C GLU A 85 -25.19 -5.92 -20.63
N ILE A 86 -26.20 -5.10 -20.32
CA ILE A 86 -26.22 -4.29 -19.09
C ILE A 86 -26.20 -5.18 -17.84
N ILE A 87 -27.01 -6.24 -17.82
CA ILE A 87 -27.04 -7.23 -16.74
C ILE A 87 -25.64 -7.83 -16.53
N ALA A 88 -24.98 -8.23 -17.62
CA ALA A 88 -23.65 -8.80 -17.55
C ALA A 88 -22.62 -7.81 -16.97
N TYR A 89 -22.72 -6.52 -17.28
CA TYR A 89 -21.85 -5.49 -16.68
C TYR A 89 -22.15 -5.26 -15.20
N GLU A 90 -23.43 -5.23 -14.80
CA GLU A 90 -23.84 -5.06 -13.39
C GLU A 90 -23.31 -6.20 -12.51
N GLU A 91 -23.45 -7.45 -12.96
CA GLU A 91 -22.91 -8.62 -12.24
C GLU A 91 -21.39 -8.56 -12.09
N GLN A 92 -20.69 -8.14 -13.16
CA GLN A 92 -19.24 -7.93 -13.10
C GLN A 92 -18.86 -6.81 -12.13
N ILE A 93 -19.62 -5.71 -12.07
CA ILE A 93 -19.42 -4.64 -11.11
C ILE A 93 -19.59 -5.18 -9.68
N LEU A 94 -20.68 -5.91 -9.40
CA LEU A 94 -20.93 -6.47 -8.06
C LEU A 94 -19.83 -7.45 -7.62
N LYS A 95 -19.28 -8.22 -8.56
CA LYS A 95 -18.13 -9.08 -8.29
C LYS A 95 -16.89 -8.26 -7.93
N LEU A 96 -16.56 -7.22 -8.71
CA LEU A 96 -15.43 -6.33 -8.43
C LEU A 96 -15.60 -5.59 -7.09
N VAL A 97 -16.83 -5.21 -6.73
CA VAL A 97 -17.15 -4.64 -5.43
C VAL A 97 -16.89 -5.65 -4.32
N SER A 98 -17.29 -6.91 -4.48
CA SER A 98 -16.99 -7.96 -3.50
C SER A 98 -15.49 -8.22 -3.34
N ASP A 99 -14.74 -8.18 -4.45
CA ASP A 99 -13.28 -8.32 -4.41
C ASP A 99 -12.65 -7.11 -3.68
N PHE A 100 -13.15 -5.90 -3.92
CA PHE A 100 -12.74 -4.69 -3.18
C PHE A 100 -13.11 -4.79 -1.68
N GLU A 101 -14.30 -5.27 -1.33
CA GLU A 101 -14.70 -5.46 0.09
C GLU A 101 -13.80 -6.45 0.85
N SER A 102 -13.07 -7.32 0.13
CA SER A 102 -12.13 -8.28 0.73
C SER A 102 -10.74 -7.69 1.04
N THR A 103 -10.45 -6.47 0.55
CA THR A 103 -9.18 -5.77 0.82
C THR A 103 -9.22 -4.99 2.13
N LYS A 104 -8.09 -4.39 2.52
CA LYS A 104 -8.01 -3.64 3.76
C LYS A 104 -8.57 -2.21 3.61
N LEU A 105 -9.88 -2.10 3.84
CA LEU A 105 -10.60 -0.83 3.81
C LEU A 105 -10.30 0.06 5.02
N THR A 106 -10.15 1.35 4.77
CA THR A 106 -10.29 2.41 5.77
C THR A 106 -11.77 2.64 6.09
N THR A 107 -12.05 3.31 7.22
CA THR A 107 -13.42 3.66 7.59
C THR A 107 -14.11 4.56 6.55
N LYS A 108 -13.35 5.45 5.88
CA LYS A 108 -13.89 6.31 4.83
C LYS A 108 -14.23 5.51 3.57
N GLU A 109 -13.32 4.62 3.14
CA GLU A 109 -13.53 3.75 1.98
C GLU A 109 -14.74 2.84 2.18
N ALA A 110 -14.86 2.22 3.35
CA ALA A 110 -16.02 1.38 3.66
C ALA A 110 -17.35 2.14 3.55
N GLY A 111 -17.38 3.41 3.97
CA GLY A 111 -18.55 4.29 3.81
C GLY A 111 -18.91 4.51 2.34
N PHE A 112 -17.96 5.02 1.55
CA PHE A 112 -18.21 5.30 0.12
C PHE A 112 -18.49 4.05 -0.70
N LEU A 113 -17.82 2.93 -0.41
CA LEU A 113 -18.04 1.65 -1.10
C LEU A 113 -19.42 1.07 -0.79
N ASN A 114 -19.88 1.20 0.46
CA ASN A 114 -21.23 0.81 0.84
C ASN A 114 -22.30 1.69 0.17
N ASP A 115 -22.09 3.00 0.12
CA ASP A 115 -22.99 3.92 -0.59
C ASP A 115 -23.05 3.60 -2.09
N PHE A 116 -21.89 3.38 -2.72
CA PHE A 116 -21.78 2.94 -4.10
C PHE A 116 -22.56 1.63 -4.34
N LYS A 117 -22.31 0.60 -3.51
CA LYS A 117 -22.98 -0.70 -3.61
C LYS A 117 -24.50 -0.57 -3.49
N ASN A 118 -24.98 0.29 -2.59
CA ASN A 118 -26.40 0.55 -2.44
C ASN A 118 -27.01 1.21 -3.69
N ILE A 119 -26.29 2.11 -4.37
CA ILE A 119 -26.75 2.69 -5.64
C ILE A 119 -26.87 1.59 -6.69
N ILE A 120 -25.85 0.73 -6.84
CA ILE A 120 -25.89 -0.37 -7.81
C ILE A 120 -27.08 -1.30 -7.53
N GLN A 121 -27.25 -1.73 -6.28
CA GLN A 121 -28.24 -2.74 -5.93
C GLN A 121 -29.69 -2.23 -5.85
N ASN A 122 -29.90 -0.95 -5.53
CA ASN A 122 -31.24 -0.41 -5.28
C ASN A 122 -31.73 0.62 -6.29
N ASN A 123 -30.82 1.22 -7.09
CA ASN A 123 -31.17 2.30 -8.02
C ASN A 123 -30.74 2.01 -9.46
N LEU A 124 -29.87 1.03 -9.66
CA LEU A 124 -29.38 0.63 -10.98
C LEU A 124 -29.68 -0.85 -11.24
N ARG A 125 -30.65 -1.44 -10.53
CA ARG A 125 -30.88 -2.88 -10.54
C ARG A 125 -31.67 -3.33 -11.77
N ILE A 126 -31.38 -4.55 -12.21
CA ILE A 126 -31.97 -5.29 -13.35
C ILE A 126 -33.50 -5.12 -13.53
N ALA A 127 -34.28 -5.07 -12.44
CA ALA A 127 -35.73 -4.97 -12.51
C ALA A 127 -36.24 -3.61 -13.03
N GLU A 128 -35.41 -2.56 -13.01
CA GLU A 128 -35.79 -1.21 -13.41
C GLU A 128 -35.50 -0.95 -14.92
N TYR A 129 -34.71 -1.78 -15.59
CA TYR A 129 -34.39 -1.60 -17.01
C TYR A 129 -35.55 -1.97 -17.94
N ALA A 130 -36.44 -2.88 -17.51
CA ALA A 130 -37.71 -3.10 -18.20
C ALA A 130 -38.61 -1.86 -18.20
N GLN A 131 -38.32 -0.86 -17.36
CA GLN A 131 -39.03 0.42 -17.35
C GLN A 131 -38.37 1.47 -18.24
N LEU A 132 -37.22 1.18 -18.85
CA LEU A 132 -36.53 2.10 -19.77
C LEU A 132 -37.07 1.98 -21.20
N TYR A 133 -37.67 0.84 -21.54
CA TYR A 133 -38.26 0.59 -22.85
C TYR A 133 -39.43 -0.38 -22.76
N SER A 134 -40.48 -0.13 -23.54
CA SER A 134 -41.52 -1.12 -23.85
C SER A 134 -41.80 -1.15 -25.35
N GLU A 135 -42.24 -2.31 -25.87
CA GLU A 135 -42.64 -2.42 -27.27
C GLU A 135 -43.85 -1.52 -27.62
N GLU A 136 -44.70 -1.22 -26.63
CA GLU A 136 -45.90 -0.40 -26.82
C GLU A 136 -45.63 1.11 -26.75
N GLU A 137 -44.81 1.58 -25.81
CA GLU A 137 -44.57 3.01 -25.55
C GLU A 137 -43.18 3.49 -26.02
N GLY A 138 -42.30 2.58 -26.42
CA GLY A 138 -40.91 2.89 -26.79
C GLY A 138 -40.06 3.28 -25.58
N VAL A 139 -39.06 4.15 -25.80
CA VAL A 139 -38.09 4.56 -24.76
C VAL A 139 -38.71 5.53 -23.76
N ASN A 140 -38.60 5.21 -22.46
CA ASN A 140 -39.01 6.10 -21.38
C ASN A 140 -37.88 7.09 -21.03
N LYS A 141 -37.95 8.28 -21.63
CA LYS A 141 -36.94 9.34 -21.44
C LYS A 141 -36.79 9.82 -19.99
N VAL A 142 -37.85 9.77 -19.19
CA VAL A 142 -37.80 10.20 -17.77
C VAL A 142 -36.97 9.20 -16.96
N ASN A 143 -37.24 7.90 -17.14
CA ASN A 143 -36.50 6.85 -16.45
C ASN A 143 -35.03 6.80 -16.92
N VAL A 144 -34.76 7.00 -18.22
CA VAL A 144 -33.39 7.13 -18.74
C VAL A 144 -32.63 8.29 -18.09
N GLN A 145 -33.29 9.45 -17.91
CA GLN A 145 -32.67 10.60 -17.22
C GLN A 145 -32.41 10.32 -15.74
N GLU A 146 -33.34 9.67 -15.05
CA GLU A 146 -33.17 9.28 -13.65
C GLU A 146 -32.01 8.27 -13.50
N TYR A 147 -31.97 7.26 -14.37
CA TYR A 147 -30.92 6.26 -14.39
C TYR A 147 -29.54 6.89 -14.62
N ASN A 148 -29.43 7.83 -15.57
CA ASN A 148 -28.19 8.60 -15.81
C ASN A 148 -27.72 9.37 -14.56
N LYS A 149 -28.64 9.91 -13.73
CA LYS A 149 -28.27 10.59 -12.48
C LYS A 149 -27.68 9.63 -11.46
N TYR A 150 -28.21 8.42 -11.36
CA TYR A 150 -27.65 7.39 -10.48
C TYR A 150 -26.27 6.92 -10.96
N ILE A 151 -26.06 6.76 -12.26
CA ILE A 151 -24.71 6.48 -12.81
C ILE A 151 -23.74 7.61 -12.46
N GLU A 152 -24.13 8.87 -12.66
CA GLU A 152 -23.27 10.01 -12.35
C GLU A 152 -22.92 10.10 -10.87
N ARG A 153 -23.87 9.79 -9.99
CA ARG A 153 -23.62 9.68 -8.55
C ARG A 153 -22.64 8.54 -8.24
N ALA A 154 -22.83 7.37 -8.84
CA ALA A 154 -21.95 6.22 -8.65
C ALA A 154 -20.51 6.51 -9.13
N ILE A 155 -20.35 7.17 -10.28
CA ILE A 155 -19.04 7.64 -10.77
C ILE A 155 -18.43 8.65 -9.79
N GLY A 156 -19.22 9.56 -9.24
CA GLY A 156 -18.76 10.52 -8.23
C GLY A 156 -18.28 9.86 -6.94
N ASP A 157 -18.88 8.75 -6.53
CA ASP A 157 -18.42 7.98 -5.36
C ASP A 157 -17.14 7.19 -5.66
N LEU A 158 -16.96 6.69 -6.89
CA LEU A 158 -15.71 6.09 -7.35
C LEU A 158 -14.56 7.09 -7.42
N ASP A 159 -14.81 8.33 -7.87
CA ASP A 159 -13.81 9.41 -7.86
C ASP A 159 -13.34 9.74 -6.44
N LYS A 160 -14.27 9.83 -5.47
CA LYS A 160 -13.91 10.02 -4.06
C LYS A 160 -13.11 8.83 -3.51
N LEU A 161 -13.49 7.60 -3.85
CA LEU A 161 -12.75 6.40 -3.47
C LEU A 161 -11.32 6.46 -4.01
N SER A 162 -11.14 6.81 -5.29
CA SER A 162 -9.81 6.95 -5.90
C SER A 162 -8.97 8.05 -5.25
N GLN A 163 -9.58 9.21 -4.94
CA GLN A 163 -8.88 10.27 -4.21
C GLN A 163 -8.39 9.81 -2.83
N ILE A 164 -9.19 9.02 -2.11
CA ILE A 164 -8.78 8.42 -0.84
C ILE A 164 -7.64 7.42 -1.05
N GLN A 165 -7.70 6.56 -2.07
CA GLN A 165 -6.62 5.61 -2.40
C GLN A 165 -5.29 6.34 -2.65
N LEU A 166 -5.32 7.44 -3.41
CA LEU A 166 -4.14 8.25 -3.71
C LEU A 166 -3.58 8.93 -2.44
N GLU A 167 -4.45 9.42 -1.55
CA GLU A 167 -4.04 10.01 -0.27
C GLU A 167 -3.37 8.97 0.64
N GLU A 168 -4.00 7.80 0.81
CA GLU A 168 -3.46 6.70 1.61
C GLU A 168 -2.15 6.16 1.00
N GLY A 169 -2.10 5.98 -0.32
CA GLY A 169 -0.90 5.58 -1.05
C GLY A 169 0.26 6.55 -0.83
N LYS A 170 -0.01 7.86 -0.82
CA LYS A 170 1.00 8.89 -0.50
C LYS A 170 1.48 8.79 0.95
N ILE A 171 0.59 8.52 1.90
CA ILE A 171 0.95 8.34 3.31
C ILE A 171 1.87 7.12 3.47
N LEU A 172 1.56 5.99 2.82
CA LEU A 172 2.40 4.79 2.82
C LEU A 172 3.80 5.07 2.23
N ALA A 173 3.85 5.75 1.09
CA ALA A 173 5.12 6.13 0.45
C ALA A 173 5.97 7.03 1.35
N MET A 174 5.36 8.08 1.93
CA MET A 174 6.05 9.00 2.83
C MET A 174 6.58 8.31 4.10
N ASN A 175 5.85 7.33 4.63
CA ASN A 175 6.29 6.57 5.79
C ASN A 175 7.44 5.63 5.45
N SER A 176 7.38 4.97 4.29
CA SER A 176 8.47 4.15 3.76
C SER A 176 9.75 4.98 3.58
N ASP A 177 9.64 6.16 2.98
CA ASP A 177 10.77 7.09 2.81
C ASP A 177 11.41 7.51 4.13
N LYS A 178 10.60 7.76 5.17
CA LYS A 178 11.12 8.08 6.51
C LYS A 178 11.92 6.92 7.09
N VAL A 179 11.46 5.68 6.93
CA VAL A 179 12.17 4.49 7.42
C VAL A 179 13.47 4.29 6.65
N VAL A 180 13.45 4.43 5.32
CA VAL A 180 14.65 4.35 4.46
C VAL A 180 15.68 5.41 4.88
N ASN A 181 15.26 6.68 4.98
CA ASN A 181 16.17 7.77 5.31
C ASN A 181 16.80 7.61 6.70
N LYS A 182 16.01 7.18 7.70
CA LYS A 182 16.54 6.85 9.03
C LYS A 182 17.55 5.70 8.94
N SER A 183 17.23 4.62 8.24
CA SER A 183 18.13 3.47 8.11
C SER A 183 19.44 3.85 7.41
N LYS A 184 19.38 4.70 6.39
CA LYS A 184 20.57 5.19 5.66
C LYS A 184 21.52 5.97 6.58
N ILE A 185 20.99 6.89 7.38
CA ILE A 185 21.79 7.67 8.34
C ILE A 185 22.43 6.74 9.37
N TRP A 186 21.66 5.81 9.95
CA TRP A 186 22.17 4.85 10.92
C TRP A 186 23.23 3.90 10.35
N SER A 187 23.07 3.46 9.10
CA SER A 187 24.06 2.64 8.40
C SER A 187 25.39 3.38 8.21
N GLN A 188 25.37 4.67 7.88
CA GLN A 188 26.60 5.48 7.78
C GLN A 188 27.34 5.58 9.11
N PHE A 189 26.63 5.80 10.22
CA PHE A 189 27.24 5.79 11.55
C PHE A 189 27.84 4.44 11.92
N GLU A 190 27.17 3.34 11.56
CA GLU A 190 27.68 1.99 11.81
C GLU A 190 28.98 1.72 11.05
N VAL A 191 29.05 2.08 9.76
CA VAL A 191 30.28 1.94 8.96
C VAL A 191 31.42 2.76 9.58
N ALA A 192 31.15 4.01 9.99
CA ALA A 192 32.15 4.82 10.67
C ALA A 192 32.62 4.19 12.01
N ALA A 193 31.69 3.67 12.80
CA ALA A 193 31.99 2.98 14.06
C ALA A 193 32.83 1.71 13.83
N LEU A 194 32.54 0.94 12.78
CA LEU A 194 33.32 -0.24 12.39
C LEU A 194 34.76 0.13 12.00
N VAL A 195 34.95 1.20 11.24
CA VAL A 195 36.30 1.68 10.87
C VAL A 195 37.08 2.10 12.12
N ILE A 196 36.47 2.86 13.03
CA ILE A 196 37.10 3.26 14.30
C ILE A 196 37.47 2.03 15.14
N LEU A 197 36.58 1.04 15.21
CA LEU A 197 36.81 -0.21 15.92
C LEU A 197 37.99 -1.00 15.35
N LEU A 198 38.12 -1.08 14.02
CA LEU A 198 39.27 -1.69 13.36
C LEU A 198 40.58 -0.99 13.71
N VAL A 199 40.60 0.35 13.72
CA VAL A 199 41.78 1.14 14.10
C VAL A 199 42.17 0.91 15.55
N ILE A 200 41.20 0.88 16.48
CA ILE A 200 41.45 0.61 17.90
C ILE A 200 42.06 -0.79 18.08
N ILE A 201 41.50 -1.80 17.43
CA ILE A 201 42.02 -3.18 17.47
C ILE A 201 43.46 -3.21 16.94
N TYR A 202 43.73 -2.56 15.80
CA TYR A 202 45.06 -2.50 15.22
C TYR A 202 46.08 -1.87 16.19
N LEU A 203 45.75 -0.72 16.79
CA LEU A 203 46.62 -0.05 17.76
C LEU A 203 46.87 -0.91 19.01
N LEU A 204 45.84 -1.58 19.53
CA LEU A 204 45.98 -2.47 20.68
C LEU A 204 46.91 -3.64 20.39
N ILE A 205 46.81 -4.25 19.20
CA ILE A 205 47.69 -5.34 18.77
C ILE A 205 49.12 -4.82 18.63
N TYR A 206 49.31 -3.69 17.94
CA TYR A 206 50.62 -3.09 17.73
C TYR A 206 51.35 -2.78 19.04
N THR A 207 50.70 -2.05 19.96
CA THR A 207 51.29 -1.73 21.28
C THR A 207 51.58 -3.00 22.09
N SER A 208 50.76 -4.05 21.98
CA SER A 208 51.01 -5.31 22.67
C SER A 208 52.25 -6.05 22.15
N ARG A 209 52.59 -5.92 20.86
CA ARG A 209 53.80 -6.50 20.26
C ARG A 209 55.05 -5.73 20.69
N THR A 210 55.02 -4.39 20.65
CA THR A 210 56.17 -3.55 21.04
C THR A 210 56.58 -3.77 22.51
N ILE A 211 55.62 -3.99 23.41
CA ILE A 211 55.91 -4.33 24.82
C ILE A 211 56.62 -5.69 24.94
N LYS A 212 56.34 -6.64 24.03
CA LYS A 212 56.95 -7.97 24.07
C LYS A 212 58.39 -7.96 23.56
N GLU A 213 58.72 -7.10 22.59
CA GLU A 213 60.09 -6.94 22.07
C GLU A 213 61.00 -6.24 23.09
N GLY A 214 60.56 -5.16 23.75
CA GLY A 214 61.37 -4.45 24.75
C GLY A 214 61.54 -5.16 26.12
N ILE A 215 61.07 -6.40 26.27
CA ILE A 215 61.28 -7.24 27.47
C ILE A 215 62.27 -8.39 27.17
N VAL A 216 62.60 -8.62 25.89
CA VAL A 216 63.48 -9.72 25.46
C VAL A 216 64.92 -9.25 25.17
N ASP A 217 65.17 -7.95 25.19
CA ASP A 217 66.51 -7.35 25.28
C ASP A 217 66.88 -6.99 26.73
#